data_AF-Q0JF88-F1
#
_entry.id   AF-Q0JF88-F1
#
_cell.length_a   1.000
_cell.length_b   1.000
_cell.length_c   1.000
_cell.angle_alpha   90.00
_cell.angle_beta   90.00
_cell.angle_gamma   90.00
#
_symmetry.space_group_name_H-M   'P 1'
#
loop_
_entity.id
_entity.type
_entity.pdbx_description
1 polymer ?
#
loop_
_entity_poly.entity_id
_entity_poly.type
_entity_poly.pdbx_seq_one_letter_code
_entity_poly.pdbx_strand_id
1 'polypeptide(L)'
;MDKGWMKASRSSIEYNIGVNKFIDFALSTSASDNRILCPCKTCGNRYWLGEHEVREHLICDGFLAGYTSWIHHGESMLNSKPSDASSSHCEEHNDDMDQMLLDGLGMYDIRTLGTNDGPNS
;
A
#
# COMPACT_ATOMS: atom_id res chain seq x y z
N MET A 1 -1.34 -10.68 11.82
CA MET A 1 -0.15 -11.01 12.64
C MET A 1 -0.34 -10.40 14.03
N ASP A 2 0.02 -11.09 15.11
CA ASP A 2 0.04 -10.44 16.43
C ASP A 2 1.13 -9.35 16.47
N LYS A 3 0.79 -8.19 17.04
CA LYS A 3 1.64 -7.00 17.10
C LYS A 3 1.99 -6.59 18.53
N GLY A 4 1.63 -7.41 19.53
CA GLY A 4 2.02 -7.19 20.93
C GLY A 4 3.53 -6.96 21.09
N TRP A 5 4.34 -7.69 20.32
CA TRP A 5 5.79 -7.60 20.29
C TRP A 5 6.33 -6.20 19.98
N MET A 6 5.58 -5.33 19.29
CA MET A 6 6.01 -3.96 18.99
C MET A 6 6.18 -3.11 20.27
N LYS A 7 5.59 -3.55 21.39
CA LYS A 7 5.71 -2.92 22.71
C LYS A 7 6.81 -3.54 23.57
N ALA A 8 7.40 -4.66 23.15
CA ALA A 8 8.48 -5.31 23.87
C ALA A 8 9.78 -4.48 23.83
N SER A 9 10.71 -4.76 24.75
CA SER A 9 12.03 -4.12 24.72
C SER A 9 12.74 -4.43 23.40
N ARG A 10 13.43 -3.46 22.81
CA ARG A 10 14.19 -3.64 21.56
C ARG A 10 15.34 -4.65 21.67
N SER A 11 15.84 -4.87 22.89
CA SER A 11 16.84 -5.92 23.18
C SER A 11 16.22 -7.31 23.37
N SER A 12 14.90 -7.43 23.38
CA SER A 12 14.23 -8.72 23.59
C SER A 12 14.25 -9.59 22.34
N ILE A 13 14.20 -10.91 22.57
CA ILE A 13 14.02 -11.91 21.52
C ILE A 13 12.67 -11.73 20.83
N GLU A 14 11.62 -11.42 21.59
CA GLU A 14 10.27 -11.21 21.06
C GLU A 14 10.24 -10.09 20.01
N TYR A 15 10.85 -8.94 20.33
CA TYR A 15 10.97 -7.83 19.40
C TYR A 15 11.78 -8.20 18.15
N ASN A 16 12.91 -8.90 18.32
CA ASN A 16 13.74 -9.33 17.19
C ASN A 16 12.99 -10.28 16.24
N ILE A 17 12.24 -11.25 16.78
CA ILE A 17 11.43 -12.17 15.97
C ILE A 17 10.32 -11.40 15.24
N GLY A 18 9.66 -10.47 15.93
CA GLY A 18 8.63 -9.63 15.36
C GLY A 18 9.13 -8.76 14.20
N VAL A 19 10.30 -8.13 14.36
CA VAL A 19 10.96 -7.35 13.30
C VAL A 19 11.25 -8.20 12.08
N ASN A 20 11.84 -9.39 12.25
CA ASN A 20 12.12 -10.28 11.12
C ASN A 20 10.82 -10.66 10.39
N LYS A 21 9.77 -11.05 11.12
CA LYS A 21 8.45 -11.37 10.54
C LYS A 21 7.83 -10.18 9.81
N PHE A 22 7.99 -8.97 10.34
CA PHE A 22 7.52 -7.75 9.67
C PHE A 22 8.26 -7.53 8.35
N ILE A 23 9.58 -7.70 8.33
CA ILE A 23 10.37 -7.50 7.11
C ILE A 23 10.03 -8.57 6.06
N ASP A 24 9.93 -9.85 6.45
CA ASP A 24 9.51 -10.93 5.55
C ASP A 24 8.14 -10.63 4.92
N PHE A 25 7.19 -10.19 5.75
CA PHE A 25 5.86 -9.79 5.30
C PHE A 25 5.96 -8.63 4.30
N ALA A 26 6.63 -7.54 4.67
CA ALA A 26 6.76 -6.35 3.82
C ALA A 26 7.45 -6.65 2.49
N LEU A 27 8.47 -7.51 2.50
CA LEU A 27 9.16 -7.95 1.28
C LEU A 27 8.22 -8.72 0.36
N SER A 28 7.37 -9.59 0.92
CA SER A 28 6.41 -10.38 0.13
C SER A 28 5.25 -9.55 -0.45
N THR A 29 4.90 -8.42 0.16
CA THR A 29 3.69 -7.67 -0.17
C THR A 29 3.92 -6.31 -0.84
N SER A 30 5.08 -5.69 -0.60
CA SER A 30 5.32 -4.28 -0.94
C SER A 30 6.72 -3.98 -1.44
N ALA A 31 7.56 -5.00 -1.66
CA ALA A 31 8.93 -4.77 -2.12
C ALA A 31 8.98 -4.15 -3.51
N SER A 32 9.94 -3.24 -3.67
CA SER A 32 10.41 -2.77 -4.97
C SER A 32 11.92 -3.00 -5.03
N ASP A 33 12.38 -3.74 -6.03
CA ASP A 33 13.81 -4.10 -6.19
C ASP A 33 14.42 -4.73 -4.91
N ASN A 34 13.67 -5.63 -4.27
CA ASN A 34 14.06 -6.29 -3.01
C ASN A 34 14.33 -5.32 -1.83
N ARG A 35 13.72 -4.12 -1.87
CA ARG A 35 13.76 -3.10 -0.83
C ARG A 35 12.36 -2.75 -0.37
N ILE A 36 12.24 -2.24 0.86
CA ILE A 36 10.97 -1.78 1.45
C ILE A 36 11.13 -0.38 2.05
N LEU A 37 10.02 0.33 2.23
CA LEU A 37 10.04 1.61 2.94
C LEU A 37 10.43 1.41 4.40
N CYS A 38 11.48 2.09 4.86
CA CYS A 38 11.93 1.93 6.23
C CYS A 38 10.98 2.65 7.21
N PRO A 39 10.29 1.92 8.12
CA PRO A 39 9.35 2.51 9.07
C PRO A 39 10.02 2.97 10.36
N CYS A 40 11.36 3.04 10.41
CA CYS A 40 12.05 3.51 11.61
C CYS A 40 11.74 4.99 11.88
N LYS A 41 11.96 5.42 13.12
CA LYS A 41 11.74 6.80 13.55
C LYS A 41 12.44 7.84 12.66
N THR A 42 13.66 7.54 12.22
CA THR A 42 14.50 8.45 11.42
C THR A 42 14.03 8.54 9.97
N CYS A 43 13.70 7.39 9.36
CA CYS A 43 13.28 7.32 7.97
C CYS A 43 11.82 7.75 7.77
N GLY A 44 10.91 7.32 8.64
CA GLY A 44 9.49 7.68 8.60
C GLY A 44 8.76 7.23 7.34
N ASN A 45 9.01 6.00 6.86
CA ASN A 45 8.44 5.44 5.62
C ASN A 45 8.79 6.22 4.34
N ARG A 46 9.97 6.87 4.28
CA ARG A 46 10.38 7.67 3.10
C ARG A 46 11.49 7.06 2.24
N TYR A 47 12.29 6.16 2.80
CA TYR A 47 13.46 5.62 2.13
C TYR A 47 13.29 4.12 1.86
N TRP A 48 13.52 3.72 0.61
CA TRP A 48 13.57 2.32 0.20
C TRP A 48 14.93 1.74 0.56
N LEU A 49 14.95 0.85 1.54
CA LEU A 49 16.16 0.24 2.08
C LEU A 49 16.08 -1.28 1.98
N GLY A 50 17.25 -1.94 1.91
CA GLY A 50 17.32 -3.40 1.91
C GLY A 50 16.96 -4.00 3.27
N GLU A 51 16.65 -5.29 3.31
CA GLU A 51 16.31 -6.05 4.52
C GLU A 51 17.26 -5.75 5.70
N HIS A 52 18.57 -5.84 5.46
CA HIS A 52 19.59 -5.67 6.49
C HIS A 52 19.57 -4.25 7.10
N GLU A 53 19.51 -3.22 6.24
CA GLU A 53 19.46 -1.81 6.66
C GLU A 53 18.18 -1.52 7.46
N VAL A 54 17.03 -2.02 6.98
CA VAL A 54 15.75 -1.84 7.69
C VAL A 54 15.80 -2.52 9.05
N ARG A 55 16.33 -3.75 9.13
CA ARG A 55 16.48 -4.48 10.38
C ARG A 55 17.34 -3.71 11.37
N GLU A 56 18.51 -3.23 10.94
CA GLU A 56 19.41 -2.45 11.79
C GLU A 56 18.70 -1.21 12.33
N HIS A 57 18.06 -0.42 11.46
CA HIS A 57 17.34 0.79 11.88
C HIS A 57 16.21 0.47 12.88
N LEU A 58 15.48 -0.62 12.70
CA LEU A 58 14.41 -1.00 13.63
C LEU A 58 14.91 -1.50 14.98
N ILE A 59 16.11 -2.07 15.05
CA ILE A 59 16.76 -2.44 16.30
C ILE A 59 17.34 -1.19 16.99
N CYS A 60 18.08 -0.35 16.27
CA CYS A 60 18.83 0.79 16.79
C CYS A 60 17.96 2.02 17.10
N ASP A 61 16.94 2.31 16.29
CA ASP A 61 16.07 3.49 16.43
C ASP A 61 14.65 3.12 16.84
N GLY A 62 14.17 1.94 16.44
CA GLY A 62 12.79 1.53 16.61
C GLY A 62 11.85 2.09 15.54
N PHE A 63 10.59 1.64 15.60
CA PHE A 63 9.52 2.12 14.72
C PHE A 63 9.16 3.58 14.96
N LEU A 64 8.65 4.23 13.92
CA LEU A 64 7.97 5.51 14.03
C LEU A 64 6.85 5.43 15.09
N ALA A 65 6.80 6.39 16.01
CA ALA A 65 5.81 6.40 17.08
C ALA A 65 4.38 6.40 16.51
N GLY A 66 3.53 5.51 17.02
CA GLY A 66 2.15 5.34 16.53
C GLY A 66 2.02 4.53 15.23
N TYR A 67 3.12 4.14 14.59
CA TYR A 67 3.09 3.31 13.39
C TYR A 67 2.84 1.84 13.75
N THR A 68 1.59 1.51 14.04
CA THR A 68 1.14 0.14 14.31
C THR A 68 0.38 -0.48 13.14
N SER A 69 -0.10 0.33 12.21
CA SER A 69 -0.77 -0.13 10.97
C SER A 69 0.24 -0.11 9.83
N TRP A 70 0.45 -1.24 9.17
CA TRP A 70 1.44 -1.42 8.12
C TRP A 70 0.85 -1.06 6.75
N ILE A 71 0.26 0.13 6.68
CA ILE A 71 -0.49 0.61 5.51
C ILE A 71 0.40 0.69 4.26
N HIS A 72 1.69 0.99 4.45
CA HIS A 72 2.68 1.05 3.38
C HIS A 72 3.28 -0.32 3.03
N HIS A 73 2.96 -1.36 3.80
CA HIS A 73 3.52 -2.70 3.65
C HIS A 73 2.44 -3.76 3.39
N GLY A 74 1.30 -3.35 2.83
CA GLY A 74 0.27 -4.29 2.37
C GLY A 74 -0.66 -4.83 3.45
N GLU A 75 -0.69 -4.26 4.65
CA GLU A 75 -1.74 -4.61 5.61
C GLU A 75 -3.08 -4.01 5.19
N SER A 76 -4.08 -4.87 5.00
CA SER A 76 -5.46 -4.44 4.75
C SER A 76 -6.11 -3.89 6.02
N MET A 77 -6.85 -2.78 5.89
CA MET A 77 -7.53 -2.11 7.01
C MET A 77 -8.67 -2.94 7.64
N LEU A 78 -9.06 -4.05 7.02
CA LEU A 78 -10.26 -4.83 7.38
C LEU A 78 -10.13 -5.61 8.70
N ASN A 79 -8.97 -5.61 9.36
CA ASN A 79 -8.76 -6.42 10.56
C ASN A 79 -9.29 -5.80 11.87
N SER A 80 -10.05 -4.71 11.78
CA SER A 80 -10.87 -4.23 12.91
C SER A 80 -12.09 -5.14 12.99
N LYS A 81 -12.11 -6.04 13.98
CA LYS A 81 -13.23 -6.96 14.23
C LYS A 81 -14.56 -6.21 14.09
N PRO A 82 -15.48 -6.65 13.22
CA PRO A 82 -16.80 -6.06 13.17
C PRO A 82 -17.50 -6.44 14.48
N SER A 83 -17.80 -5.46 15.31
CA SER A 83 -18.77 -5.62 16.39
C SER A 83 -20.11 -6.02 15.76
N ASP A 84 -20.68 -7.13 16.22
CA ASP A 84 -21.93 -7.71 15.75
C ASP A 84 -23.05 -6.67 15.54
N ALA A 85 -23.28 -6.32 14.28
CA ALA A 85 -24.52 -5.71 13.82
C ALA A 85 -24.82 -6.29 12.45
N SER A 86 -25.93 -7.03 12.38
CA SER A 86 -26.42 -7.72 11.19
C SER A 86 -26.98 -6.74 10.14
N SER A 87 -27.00 -7.19 8.87
CA SER A 87 -27.70 -6.62 7.69
C SER A 87 -26.93 -5.49 6.94
N SER A 88 -26.85 -5.40 5.61
CA SER A 88 -27.40 -6.16 4.48
C SER A 88 -26.49 -6.01 3.26
N HIS A 89 -26.64 -6.87 2.27
CA HIS A 89 -26.07 -6.71 0.92
C HIS A 89 -26.52 -5.39 0.26
N CYS A 90 -25.58 -4.63 -0.31
CA CYS A 90 -25.79 -3.71 -1.45
C CYS A 90 -24.45 -3.57 -2.20
N GLU A 91 -24.33 -4.27 -3.33
CA GLU A 91 -24.46 -3.78 -4.72
C GLU A 91 -23.23 -3.01 -5.22
N GLU A 92 -22.70 -3.49 -6.35
CA GLU A 92 -21.66 -2.84 -7.15
C GLU A 92 -22.07 -1.39 -7.45
N HIS A 93 -21.25 -0.43 -7.02
CA HIS A 93 -21.38 0.97 -7.40
C HIS A 93 -20.06 1.37 -8.08
N ASN A 94 -19.98 1.10 -9.38
CA ASN A 94 -19.00 1.65 -10.30
C ASN A 94 -19.62 2.89 -10.95
N ASP A 95 -19.70 3.97 -10.18
CA ASP A 95 -20.46 5.14 -10.59
C ASP A 95 -19.51 6.34 -10.64
N ASP A 96 -19.03 6.57 -11.86
CA ASP A 96 -19.15 7.89 -12.49
C ASP A 96 -18.15 8.99 -12.09
N MET A 97 -16.87 8.64 -11.90
CA MET A 97 -15.78 9.63 -11.95
C MET A 97 -15.27 9.84 -13.39
N ASP A 98 -15.48 8.86 -14.29
CA ASP A 98 -15.02 8.92 -15.69
C ASP A 98 -15.84 9.91 -16.54
N GLN A 99 -17.12 10.11 -16.24
CA GLN A 99 -18.00 11.03 -16.98
C GLN A 99 -17.65 12.50 -16.74
N MET A 100 -17.13 12.86 -15.55
CA MET A 100 -16.64 14.23 -15.28
C MET A 100 -15.35 14.57 -16.04
N LEU A 101 -14.49 13.59 -16.32
CA LEU A 101 -13.29 13.79 -17.12
C LEU A 101 -13.62 13.94 -18.62
N LEU A 102 -14.68 13.28 -19.09
CA LEU A 102 -15.16 13.38 -20.46
C LEU A 102 -15.85 14.73 -20.73
N ASP A 103 -16.61 15.26 -19.77
CA ASP A 103 -17.27 16.57 -19.88
C ASP A 103 -16.28 17.76 -19.75
N GLY A 104 -15.16 17.57 -19.05
CA GLY A 104 -14.10 18.59 -18.91
C GLY A 104 -13.17 18.72 -20.12
N LEU A 105 -13.10 17.69 -20.98
CA LEU A 105 -12.29 17.64 -22.21
C LEU A 105 -13.14 17.83 -23.46
N GLY A 106 -14.13 18.74 -23.39
CA GLY A 106 -14.82 19.23 -24.58
C GLY A 106 -13.82 19.62 -25.66
N MET A 107 -13.90 18.92 -26.80
CA MET A 107 -13.14 19.11 -28.06
C MET A 107 -11.91 18.18 -28.27
N TYR A 108 -12.14 16.89 -28.51
CA TYR A 108 -11.33 16.17 -29.51
C TYR A 108 -12.21 15.23 -30.34
N ASP A 109 -12.59 15.70 -31.53
CA ASP A 109 -13.28 14.91 -32.54
C ASP A 109 -12.23 14.21 -33.41
N ILE A 110 -12.07 12.89 -33.25
CA ILE A 110 -11.17 12.06 -34.07
C ILE A 110 -11.92 11.33 -35.20
N ARG A 111 -13.16 11.73 -35.50
CA ARG A 111 -14.01 11.07 -36.51
C ARG A 111 -14.28 11.91 -37.77
N THR A 112 -13.58 13.03 -38.00
CA THR A 112 -13.81 13.87 -39.20
C THR A 112 -12.56 14.23 -40.01
N LEU A 113 -11.61 13.32 -40.20
CA LEU A 113 -10.74 13.30 -41.39
C LEU A 113 -10.81 11.90 -41.97
N GLY A 114 -11.80 11.64 -42.83
CA GLY A 114 -11.61 11.74 -44.27
C GLY A 114 -11.72 10.32 -44.84
N THR A 115 -12.93 9.76 -44.85
CA THR A 115 -13.77 9.65 -46.04
C THR A 115 -13.21 8.68 -47.09
N ASN A 116 -14.06 7.68 -47.38
CA ASN A 116 -14.40 7.11 -48.69
C ASN A 116 -13.31 6.49 -49.59
N ASP A 117 -13.33 5.16 -49.58
CA ASP A 117 -13.09 4.32 -50.75
C ASP A 117 -13.79 4.86 -52.02
N GLY A 118 -13.05 4.89 -53.11
CA GLY A 118 -13.53 5.02 -54.48
C GLY A 118 -12.43 4.59 -55.47
N PRO A 119 -12.65 3.63 -56.38
CA PRO A 119 -11.62 3.03 -57.21
C PRO A 119 -11.49 3.70 -58.58
N ASN A 120 -10.27 3.75 -59.13
CA ASN A 120 -9.93 3.91 -60.55
C ASN A 120 -8.39 3.76 -60.65
N SER A 121 -7.74 2.91 -61.45
CA SER A 121 -8.04 2.16 -62.66
C SER A 121 -7.17 0.90 -62.72
#